data_AF-A0A928QMJ5-F1
#
_entry.id   AF-A0A928QMJ5-F1
#
_cell.length_a   1.000
_cell.length_b   1.000
_cell.length_c   1.000
_cell.angle_alpha   90.00
_cell.angle_beta   90.00
_cell.angle_gamma   90.00
#
_symmetry.space_group_name_H-M   'P 1'
#
loop_
_entity.id
_entity.type
_entity.pdbx_description
1 polymer ?
#
loop_
_entity_poly.entity_id
_entity_poly.type
_entity_poly.pdbx_seq_one_letter_code
_entity_poly.pdbx_strand_id
1 'polypeptide(L)' 'MTLLEMSRQYHDDALVFAARIHTLQHQEATERDPRRRQKLHRRIVELTPLLRQSRALEQVTEHYYDRGARKHAYYQL' A
#
# COMPACT_ATOMS: atom_id res chain seq x y z
N MET A 1 -11.73 -8.58 -13.56
CA MET A 1 -10.81 -8.30 -12.44
C MET A 1 -11.22 -9.16 -11.26
N THR A 2 -10.36 -10.09 -10.84
CA THR A 2 -10.55 -10.98 -9.70
C THR A 2 -9.94 -10.38 -8.43
N LEU A 3 -10.27 -10.89 -7.25
CA LEU A 3 -9.69 -10.42 -5.98
C LEU A 3 -8.18 -10.70 -5.91
N LEU A 4 -7.71 -11.78 -6.51
CA LEU A 4 -6.27 -12.06 -6.63
C LEU A 4 -5.57 -11.04 -7.55
N GLU A 5 -6.21 -10.64 -8.65
CA GLU A 5 -5.72 -9.57 -9.53
C GLU A 5 -5.73 -8.21 -8.81
N MET A 6 -6.75 -7.92 -8.01
CA MET A 6 -6.80 -6.70 -7.17
C MET A 6 -5.69 -6.70 -6.11
N SER A 7 -5.42 -7.83 -5.47
CA SER A 7 -4.34 -7.97 -4.50
C SER A 7 -2.99 -7.60 -5.10
N ARG A 8 -2.70 -8.14 -6.31
CA ARG A 8 -1.49 -7.78 -7.06
C ARG A 8 -1.43 -6.30 -7.40
N GLN A 9 -2.54 -5.70 -7.82
CA GLN A 9 -2.58 -4.26 -8.09
C GLN A 9 -2.28 -3.43 -6.84
N TYR A 10 -2.86 -3.78 -5.69
CA TYR A 10 -2.60 -3.08 -4.43
C TYR A 10 -1.17 -3.29 -3.92
N HIS A 11 -0.58 -4.46 -4.18
CA HIS A 11 0.83 -4.71 -3.94
C HIS A 11 1.71 -3.77 -4.77
N ASP A 12 1.47 -3.70 -6.08
CA ASP A 12 2.22 -2.83 -7.00
C ASP A 12 2.08 -1.34 -6.61
N ASP A 13 0.86 -0.91 -6.28
CA ASP A 13 0.60 0.45 -5.79
C ASP A 13 1.37 0.73 -4.50
N ALA A 14 1.41 -0.22 -3.56
CA ALA A 14 2.17 -0.10 -2.33
C ALA A 14 3.68 0.04 -2.59
N LEU A 15 4.22 -0.70 -3.56
CA LEU A 15 5.62 -0.56 -3.98
C LEU A 15 5.90 0.83 -4.55
N VAL A 16 5.01 1.35 -5.40
CA VAL A 16 5.12 2.70 -5.98
C VAL A 16 5.12 3.76 -4.89
N PHE A 17 4.18 3.69 -3.93
CA PHE A 17 4.12 4.63 -2.82
C PHE A 17 5.36 4.55 -1.92
N ALA A 18 5.82 3.34 -1.59
CA ALA A 18 7.02 3.14 -0.78
C ALA A 18 8.27 3.73 -1.45
N ALA A 19 8.49 3.44 -2.74
CA ALA A 19 9.60 3.99 -3.51
C ALA A 19 9.55 5.53 -3.58
N ARG A 20 8.36 6.10 -3.76
CA ARG A 20 8.19 7.55 -3.79
C ARG A 20 8.45 8.19 -2.44
N ILE A 21 7.96 7.61 -1.34
CA ILE A 21 8.22 8.09 0.02
C ILE A 21 9.72 8.06 0.31
N HIS A 22 10.41 6.96 -0.01
CA HIS A 22 11.86 6.86 0.17
C HIS A 22 12.62 7.94 -0.63
N THR A 23 12.20 8.19 -1.88
CA THR A 23 12.78 9.26 -2.70
C THR A 23 12.60 10.64 -2.07
N LEU A 24 11.40 10.93 -1.55
CA LEU A 24 11.10 12.20 -0.90
C LEU A 24 11.87 12.39 0.41
N GLN A 25 12.05 11.31 1.20
CA GLN A 25 12.86 11.33 2.42
C GLN A 25 14.33 11.64 2.11
N HIS A 26 14.88 11.06 1.05
CA HIS A 26 16.22 11.38 0.60
C HIS A 26 16.35 12.85 0.18
N GLN A 27 15.38 13.36 -0.59
CA GLN A 27 15.35 14.77 -0.97
C GLN A 27 15.24 15.69 0.25
N GLU A 28 14.38 15.36 1.22
CA GLU A 28 14.20 16.12 2.46
C GLU A 28 15.49 16.19 3.28
N ALA A 29 16.27 15.12 3.33
CA ALA A 29 17.53 15.06 4.04
C ALA A 29 18.62 15.96 3.42
N THR A 30 18.58 16.14 2.10
CA THR A 30 19.56 16.97 1.36
C THR A 30 19.13 18.42 1.17
N GLU A 31 17.85 18.74 1.37
CA GLU A 31 17.28 20.06 1.15
C GLU A 31 17.67 21.04 2.26
N ARG A 32 18.20 22.20 1.87
CA ARG A 32 18.69 23.25 2.78
C ARG A 32 17.65 24.34 3.00
N ASP A 33 16.74 24.53 2.05
CA ASP A 33 15.65 25.51 2.20
C ASP A 33 14.55 24.92 3.12
N PRO A 34 14.30 25.52 4.30
CA PRO A 34 13.32 25.03 5.25
C PRO A 34 11.90 25.00 4.68
N ARG A 35 11.54 25.91 3.76
CA ARG A 35 10.22 25.93 3.12
C ARG A 35 10.05 24.77 2.16
N ARG A 36 11.08 24.45 1.38
CA ARG A 36 11.07 23.29 0.47
C ARG A 36 11.08 21.99 1.25
N ARG A 37 11.89 21.91 2.30
CA ARG A 37 11.91 20.76 3.22
C ARG A 37 10.54 20.50 3.84
N GLN A 38 9.84 21.54 4.30
CA GLN A 38 8.48 21.41 4.82
C GLN A 38 7.48 20.92 3.76
N LYS A 39 7.60 21.34 2.50
CA LYS A 39 6.76 20.84 1.41
C LYS A 39 7.00 19.35 1.15
N LEU A 40 8.27 18.90 1.14
CA LEU A 40 8.63 17.49 1.00
C LEU A 40 8.06 16.67 2.16
N HIS A 41 8.21 17.16 3.39
CA HIS A 41 7.65 16.54 4.58
C HIS A 41 6.13 16.36 4.50
N ARG A 42 5.40 17.42 4.14
CA ARG A 42 3.94 17.35 3.95
C ARG A 42 3.57 16.28 2.92
N ARG A 43 4.32 16.18 1.83
CA ARG A 43 4.05 15.18 0.80
C ARG A 43 4.30 13.75 1.29
N ILE A 44 5.32 13.53 2.11
CA ILE A 44 5.56 12.23 2.76
C ILE A 44 4.38 11.87 3.66
N VAL A 45 3.92 12.81 4.49
CA VAL A 45 2.77 12.63 5.39
C VAL A 45 1.50 12.31 4.61
N GLU A 46 1.25 12.97 3.47
CA GLU A 46 0.09 12.69 2.60
C GLU A 46 0.14 11.29 1.95
N LEU A 47 1.32 10.82 1.54
CA LEU A 47 1.46 9.53 0.86
C LEU A 47 1.49 8.33 1.81
N THR A 48 1.91 8.53 3.06
CA THR A 48 1.98 7.48 4.08
C THR A 48 0.65 6.76 4.33
N PRO A 49 -0.51 7.43 4.47
CA PRO A 49 -1.78 6.73 4.62
C PRO A 49 -2.18 5.95 3.37
N LEU A 50 -1.82 6.41 2.16
CA LEU A 50 -2.10 5.68 0.91
C LEU A 50 -1.31 4.37 0.87
N LEU A 51 -0.03 4.39 1.21
CA LEU A 51 0.78 3.16 1.35
C LEU A 51 0.15 2.18 2.34
N ARG A 52 -0.28 2.67 3.51
CA ARG A 52 -0.93 1.83 4.53
C ARG A 52 -2.23 1.23 4.01
N GLN A 53 -3.06 2.01 3.30
CA GLN A 53 -4.31 1.55 2.74
C GLN A 53 -4.09 0.49 1.65
N SER A 54 -3.15 0.71 0.73
CA SER A 54 -2.80 -0.28 -0.30
C SER A 54 -2.37 -1.61 0.31
N ARG A 55 -1.48 -1.61 1.33
CA ARG A 55 -1.09 -2.83 2.04
C ARG A 55 -2.26 -3.52 2.77
N ALA A 56 -3.18 -2.75 3.33
CA ALA A 56 -4.36 -3.32 3.98
C ALA A 56 -5.30 -3.98 2.96
N LEU A 57 -5.48 -3.35 1.79
CA LEU A 57 -6.31 -3.88 0.72
C LEU A 57 -5.68 -5.11 0.06
N GLU A 58 -4.36 -5.11 -0.17
CA GLU A 58 -3.58 -6.27 -0.61
C GLU A 58 -3.86 -7.50 0.27
N GLN A 59 -3.69 -7.37 1.59
CA GLN A 59 -3.89 -8.47 2.55
C GLN A 59 -5.34 -8.98 2.56
N VAL A 60 -6.32 -8.07 2.53
CA VAL A 60 -7.73 -8.46 2.57
C VAL A 60 -8.15 -9.17 1.28
N THR A 61 -7.61 -8.74 0.14
CA THR A 61 -7.94 -9.31 -1.17
C THR A 61 -7.19 -10.61 -1.45
N GLU A 62 -5.96 -10.76 -0.95
CA GLU A 62 -5.18 -12.00 -1.01
C GLU A 62 -5.88 -13.13 -0.25
N HIS A 63 -6.27 -12.87 1.00
CA HIS A 63 -6.84 -13.87 1.91
C HIS A 63 -8.37 -13.99 1.84
N TYR A 64 -9.01 -13.35 0.87
CA TYR A 64 -10.47 -13.32 0.80
C TYR A 64 -11.07 -14.74 0.72
N TYR A 65 -10.43 -15.63 -0.04
CA TYR A 65 -10.89 -17.01 -0.21
C TYR A 65 -10.36 -17.99 0.84
N ASP A 66 -9.27 -17.67 1.53
CA ASP A 66 -8.69 -18.51 2.59
C ASP A 66 -9.64 -18.70 3.78
N ARG A 67 -10.51 -17.71 4.04
CA ARG A 67 -11.48 -17.76 5.14
C ARG A 67 -12.77 -18.53 4.81
N GLY A 68 -13.13 -18.65 3.53
CA GLY A 68 -14.35 -19.34 3.07
C GLY A 68 -14.18 -20.83 2.82
N ALA A 69 -12.98 -21.28 2.41
CA ALA A 69 -12.73 -22.69 2.10
C ALA A 69 -12.96 -23.62 3.30
N ARG A 70 -12.72 -23.15 4.54
CA ARG A 70 -13.00 -23.94 5.76
C ARG A 70 -14.49 -24.13 6.06
N LYS A 71 -15.38 -23.26 5.56
CA LYS A 71 -16.84 -23.40 5.78
C LYS A 71 -17.55 -24.12 4.64
N HIS A 72 -17.00 -24.10 3.42
CA HIS A 72 -17.61 -24.75 2.26
C HIS A 72 -17.16 -26.21 2.03
N ALA A 73 -16.21 -26.73 2.82
CA ALA A 73 -15.91 -28.17 2.83
C ALA A 73 -17.11 -29.05 3.27
N TYR A 74 -18.21 -28.44 3.76
CA TYR A 74 -19.45 -29.12 4.14
C TYR A 74 -20.56 -29.09 3.07
N TYR A 75 -20.30 -28.52 1.88
CA TYR A 75 -21.23 -28.60 0.73
C TYR A 75 -20.65 -29.50 -0.38
N GLN A 76 -20.22 -30.69 0.02
CA GLN A 76 -20.08 -31.84 -0.87
C GLN A 76 -20.85 -33.02 -0.24
N LEU A 77 -22.18 -33.02 -0.44
CA LEU A 77 -23.06 -34.19 -0.44
C LEU A 77 -24.15 -33.94 -1.49
#